data_AF-A0A7X8IQ54-F1
#
_entry.id   AF-A0A7X8IQ54-F1
#
_cell.length_a   1.000
_cell.length_b   1.000
_cell.length_c   1.000
_cell.angle_alpha   90.00
_cell.angle_beta   90.00
_cell.angle_gamma   90.00
#
_symmetry.space_group_name_H-M   'P 1'
#
loop_
_entity.id
_entity.type
_entity.pdbx_description
1 polymer ?
#
loop_
_entity_poly.entity_id
_entity_poly.type
_entity_poly.pdbx_seq_one_letter_code
_entity_poly.pdbx_strand_id
1 'polypeptide(L)'
;NFDHKGETPGLGAEINTSDFESQFRGKKLFENGNFISVKVLKGGADKNDPHGVDAISGGTITSKGLEKMIFDCLGKYNSYFQKNRI
;
A
#
# COMPACT_ATOMS: atom_id res chain seq x y z
N ASN A 1 8.69 2.40 9.97
CA ASN A 1 7.69 2.06 10.98
C ASN A 1 6.49 2.97 10.81
N PHE A 2 5.39 2.44 10.29
CA PHE A 2 4.13 3.16 10.06
C PHE A 2 3.35 3.29 11.38
N ASP A 3 3.89 4.01 12.34
CA ASP A 3 3.28 4.14 13.66
C ASP A 3 2.41 5.41 13.72
N HIS A 4 1.08 5.25 13.62
CA HIS A 4 0.11 6.30 13.95
C HIS A 4 -0.31 6.12 15.41
N LYS A 5 0.29 6.92 16.29
CA LYS A 5 -0.12 7.06 17.70
C LYS A 5 -1.61 7.47 17.78
N GLY A 6 -2.50 6.52 18.01
CA GLY A 6 -3.92 6.78 18.24
C GLY A 6 -4.89 5.73 17.70
N GLU A 7 -4.41 4.68 17.03
CA GLU A 7 -5.29 3.65 16.48
C GLU A 7 -5.71 2.64 17.53
N THR A 8 -6.99 2.31 17.56
CA THR A 8 -7.53 1.29 18.47
C THR A 8 -6.82 -0.05 18.24
N PRO A 9 -6.28 -0.69 19.28
CA PRO A 9 -5.66 -2.01 19.18
C PRO A 9 -6.62 -3.00 18.51
N GLY A 10 -6.13 -3.73 17.50
CA GLY A 10 -6.91 -4.70 16.72
C GLY A 10 -7.76 -4.14 15.57
N LEU A 11 -7.66 -2.85 15.24
CA LEU A 11 -8.38 -2.23 14.10
C LEU A 11 -7.45 -1.57 13.08
N GLY A 12 -6.84 -0.43 13.42
CA GLY A 12 -5.91 0.27 12.53
C GLY A 12 -4.45 -0.12 12.79
N ALA A 13 -4.15 -0.48 14.04
CA ALA A 13 -2.81 -0.77 14.52
C ALA A 13 -2.11 -1.91 13.77
N GLU A 14 -2.86 -2.85 13.17
CA GLU A 14 -2.29 -3.99 12.43
C GLU A 14 -1.52 -3.58 11.17
N ILE A 15 -1.62 -2.32 10.74
CA ILE A 15 -0.97 -1.81 9.54
C ILE A 15 0.57 -1.74 9.66
N ASN A 16 1.10 -1.82 10.88
CA ASN A 16 2.55 -1.85 11.14
C ASN A 16 3.08 -3.25 11.43
N THR A 17 2.26 -4.28 11.25
CA THR A 17 2.67 -5.68 11.47
C THR A 17 3.52 -6.19 10.31
N SER A 18 4.45 -7.09 10.60
CA SER A 18 5.26 -7.73 9.57
C SER A 18 4.43 -8.50 8.55
N ASP A 19 3.30 -9.08 8.97
CA ASP A 19 2.37 -9.78 8.09
C ASP A 19 1.78 -8.83 7.05
N PHE A 20 1.30 -7.66 7.46
CA PHE A 20 0.78 -6.65 6.54
C PHE A 20 1.87 -6.09 5.62
N GLU A 21 3.03 -5.71 6.17
CA GLU A 21 4.15 -5.18 5.38
C GLU A 21 4.67 -6.19 4.34
N SER A 22 4.61 -7.50 4.64
CA SER A 22 5.05 -8.55 3.73
C SER A 22 4.26 -8.60 2.43
N GLN A 23 3.00 -8.17 2.43
CA GLN A 23 2.12 -8.21 1.26
C GLN A 23 2.59 -7.31 0.12
N PHE A 24 3.38 -6.27 0.44
CA PHE A 24 3.92 -5.33 -0.55
C PHE A 24 5.12 -5.89 -1.33
N ARG A 25 5.72 -6.99 -0.86
CA ARG A 25 6.89 -7.58 -1.53
C ARG A 25 6.50 -8.13 -2.90
N GLY A 26 7.24 -7.72 -3.93
CA GLY A 26 7.00 -8.15 -5.31
C GLY A 26 5.83 -7.46 -6.02
N LYS A 27 5.12 -6.55 -5.34
CA LYS A 27 4.09 -5.72 -5.97
C LYS A 27 4.73 -4.70 -6.92
N LYS A 28 4.00 -4.36 -7.97
CA LYS A 28 4.42 -3.46 -9.03
C LYS A 28 3.80 -2.08 -8.84
N LEU A 29 4.59 -1.05 -9.11
CA LEU A 29 4.13 0.35 -9.03
C LEU A 29 3.63 0.88 -10.38
N PHE A 30 3.91 0.15 -11.45
CA PHE A 30 3.68 0.57 -12.83
C PHE A 30 2.90 -0.49 -13.60
N GLU A 31 2.00 -0.02 -14.46
CA GLU A 31 1.31 -0.83 -15.45
C GLU A 31 1.31 -0.08 -16.78
N ASN A 32 1.76 -0.73 -17.85
CA ASN A 32 1.84 -0.14 -19.20
C ASN A 32 2.58 1.23 -19.25
N GLY A 33 3.59 1.41 -18.40
CA GLY A 33 4.37 2.66 -18.32
C GLY A 33 3.72 3.78 -17.48
N ASN A 34 2.51 3.57 -16.98
CA ASN A 34 1.82 4.51 -16.11
C ASN A 34 2.04 4.15 -14.63
N PHE A 35 2.33 5.15 -13.81
CA PHE A 35 2.40 4.99 -12.36
C PHE A 35 0.99 4.80 -11.80
N ILE A 36 0.74 3.65 -11.20
CA ILE A 36 -0.54 3.30 -10.59
C ILE A 36 -0.45 3.07 -9.08
N SER A 37 0.77 2.88 -8.54
CA SER A 37 1.02 2.54 -7.13
C SER A 37 0.41 1.20 -6.70
N VAL A 38 0.55 0.87 -5.41
CA VAL A 38 -0.13 -0.25 -4.75
C VAL A 38 -1.45 0.22 -4.13
N LYS A 39 -2.51 -0.55 -4.30
CA LYS A 39 -3.86 -0.34 -3.76
C LYS A 39 -4.09 -1.24 -2.55
N VAL A 40 -4.85 -0.74 -1.58
CA VAL A 40 -5.19 -1.46 -0.34
C VAL A 40 -6.67 -1.86 -0.40
N LEU A 41 -6.93 -3.10 -0.80
CA LEU A 41 -8.25 -3.58 -1.22
C LEU A 41 -9.05 -4.17 -0.05
N LYS A 42 -10.26 -3.62 0.17
CA LYS A 42 -11.20 -4.15 1.16
C LYS A 42 -11.79 -5.47 0.67
N GLY A 43 -11.76 -6.48 1.53
CA GLY A 43 -12.24 -7.84 1.21
C GLY A 43 -11.17 -8.76 0.63
N GLY A 44 -9.93 -8.28 0.54
CA GLY A 44 -8.78 -9.01 0.05
C GLY A 44 -8.45 -8.69 -1.41
N ALA A 45 -7.17 -8.62 -1.72
CA ALA A 45 -6.66 -8.58 -3.07
C ALA A 45 -6.61 -9.99 -3.67
N ASP A 46 -6.76 -10.11 -4.99
CA ASP A 46 -6.49 -11.39 -5.65
C ASP A 46 -5.01 -11.74 -5.46
N LYS A 47 -4.71 -13.04 -5.26
CA LYS A 47 -3.32 -13.50 -5.09
C LYS A 47 -2.45 -13.16 -6.29
N ASN A 48 -3.05 -13.06 -7.48
CA ASN A 48 -2.39 -12.72 -8.72
C ASN A 48 -2.42 -11.21 -9.01
N ASP A 49 -3.05 -10.40 -8.16
CA ASP A 49 -3.07 -8.95 -8.33
C ASP A 49 -1.65 -8.40 -8.11
N PRO A 50 -0.98 -7.87 -9.15
CA PRO A 50 0.36 -7.34 -9.00
C PRO A 50 0.38 -5.98 -8.27
N HIS A 51 -0.78 -5.36 -8.06
CA HIS A 51 -0.93 -3.99 -7.57
C HIS A 51 -1.79 -3.91 -6.29
N GLY A 52 -2.43 -5.00 -5.86
CA GLY A 52 -3.29 -5.02 -4.68
C GLY A 52 -2.67 -5.70 -3.47
N VAL A 53 -2.95 -5.17 -2.28
CA VAL A 53 -2.75 -5.85 -0.98
C VAL A 53 -4.05 -5.83 -0.19
N ASP A 54 -4.17 -6.68 0.82
CA ASP A 54 -5.36 -6.79 1.65
C ASP A 54 -5.47 -5.59 2.58
N ALA A 55 -6.66 -4.97 2.65
CA ALA A 55 -6.95 -3.97 3.67
C ALA A 55 -7.13 -4.60 5.05
N ILE A 56 -6.80 -3.85 6.10
CA ILE A 56 -7.03 -4.28 7.47
C ILE A 56 -8.53 -4.22 7.78
N SER A 57 -9.06 -5.33 8.30
CA SER A 57 -10.46 -5.43 8.73
C SER A 57 -10.75 -4.42 9.85
N GLY A 58 -11.80 -3.61 9.66
CA GLY A 58 -12.16 -2.54 10.60
C GLY A 58 -11.20 -1.32 10.62
N GLY A 59 -10.03 -1.41 10.01
CA GLY A 59 -9.10 -0.30 9.75
C GLY A 59 -9.34 0.39 8.39
N THR A 60 -10.59 0.62 7.98
CA THR A 60 -10.88 1.15 6.62
C THR A 60 -10.33 2.56 6.40
N ILE A 61 -10.43 3.44 7.40
CA ILE A 61 -9.91 4.81 7.31
C ILE A 61 -8.38 4.77 7.21
N THR A 62 -7.74 3.94 8.04
CA THR A 62 -6.30 3.71 8.03
C THR A 62 -5.80 3.17 6.70
N SER A 63 -6.47 2.14 6.18
CA SER A 63 -6.14 1.51 4.90
C SER A 63 -6.19 2.52 3.74
N LYS A 64 -7.25 3.35 3.70
CA LYS A 64 -7.36 4.43 2.71
C LYS A 64 -6.30 5.52 2.90
N GLY A 65 -5.99 5.86 4.15
CA GLY A 65 -4.94 6.82 4.49
C GLY A 65 -3.56 6.35 4.02
N LEU A 66 -3.24 5.07 4.25
CA LEU A 66 -2.01 4.45 3.79
C LEU A 66 -1.95 4.41 2.26
N GLU A 67 -3.00 3.94 1.59
CA GLU A 67 -3.06 3.90 0.11
C GLU A 67 -2.74 5.27 -0.48
N LYS A 68 -3.41 6.31 0.02
CA LYS A 68 -3.18 7.69 -0.42
C LYS A 68 -1.75 8.16 -0.13
N MET A 69 -1.24 7.88 1.06
CA MET A 69 0.12 8.28 1.44
C MET A 69 1.17 7.61 0.56
N ILE A 70 1.04 6.31 0.27
CA ILE A 70 1.96 5.59 -0.63
C ILE A 70 1.91 6.21 -2.03
N PHE A 71 0.70 6.43 -2.57
CA PHE A 71 0.53 7.04 -3.87
C PHE A 71 1.18 8.44 -3.94
N ASP A 72 0.91 9.30 -2.97
CA ASP A 72 1.44 10.67 -2.92
C ASP A 72 2.97 10.71 -2.72
N CYS A 73 3.50 9.83 -1.88
CA CYS A 73 4.94 9.75 -1.60
C CYS A 73 5.70 9.22 -2.82
N LEU A 74 5.29 8.09 -3.38
CA LEU A 74 5.97 7.47 -4.51
C LEU A 74 5.73 8.22 -5.82
N GLY A 75 4.57 8.85 -6.00
CA GLY A 75 4.27 9.67 -7.16
C GLY A 75 5.26 10.82 -7.37
N LYS A 76 5.80 11.40 -6.28
CA LYS A 76 6.86 12.42 -6.35
C LYS A 76 8.16 11.89 -6.94
N TYR A 77 8.43 10.59 -6.80
CA TYR A 77 9.59 9.91 -7.37
C TYR A 77 9.31 9.31 -8.74
N ASN A 78 8.13 9.50 -9.34
CA ASN A 78 7.78 8.93 -10.64
C ASN A 78 8.82 9.28 -11.72
N SER A 79 9.29 10.53 -11.76
CA SER A 79 10.36 10.95 -12.69
C SER A 79 11.68 10.19 -12.46
N TYR A 80 12.01 9.87 -11.21
CA TYR A 80 13.18 9.06 -10.87
C TYR A 80 13.00 7.60 -11.30
N PHE A 81 11.83 7.01 -11.05
CA PHE A 81 11.51 5.65 -11.45
C PHE A 81 11.53 5.46 -12.97
N GLN A 82 10.95 6.40 -13.72
CA GLN A 82 10.95 6.37 -15.19
C GLN A 82 12.37 6.48 -15.77
N LYS A 83 13.23 7.32 -15.18
CA LYS A 83 14.63 7.47 -15.62
C LYS A 83 15.47 6.23 -15.33
N ASN A 84 15.23 5.57 -14.20
CA ASN A 84 16.00 4.39 -13.79
C ASN A 84 15.38 3.06 -14.22
N ARG A 85 14.26 3.09 -14.96
CA ARG A 85 13.53 1.92 -15.50
C ARG A 85 13.49 0.74 -14.51
N ILE A 86 13.04 1.04 -13.29
CA ILE A 86 12.73 0.03 -12.27
C ILE A 86 11.39 -0.64 -12.59
#